data_AF-A0A7V9F539-F1
#
_entry.id   AF-A0A7V9F539-F1
#
_cell.length_a   1.000
_cell.length_b   1.000
_cell.length_c   1.000
_cell.angle_alpha   90.00
_cell.angle_beta   90.00
_cell.angle_gamma   90.00
#
_symmetry.space_group_name_H-M   'P 1'
#
loop_
_entity.id
_entity.type
_entity.pdbx_description
1 polymer ?
#
loop_
_entity_poly.entity_id
_entity_poly.type
_entity_poly.pdbx_seq_one_letter_code
_entity_poly.pdbx_strand_id
1 'polypeptide(L)'
;MRPETPSGKAHLEELLAAIAMFGLALETAESWGGLLAQRLSTGARLLAAGNGGSAAQAQHLTAELVGRYRNERRPLSAICLSAETSSLTAIINDYPADELFARQVEAHGRAGDVLVLMSTSGRSPNVLAAAERGRRYGLTVLAFTGPGPNPLAAAADEALCVSSQFTATVQELHLVGLHLVCASLDRELARLACSGADGLEGTAPRMLQQQAAHGHMADTSPGGHA
;
A
#
# COMPACT_ATOMS: atom_id res chain seq x y z
N MET A 1 -35.16 -5.06 -0.75
CA MET A 1 -35.03 -6.11 0.28
C MET A 1 -33.54 -6.20 0.61
N ARG A 2 -33.11 -6.07 1.87
CA ARG A 2 -31.71 -6.34 2.22
C ARG A 2 -31.50 -7.85 2.06
N PRO A 3 -30.42 -8.32 1.40
CA PRO A 3 -30.15 -9.75 1.36
C PRO A 3 -30.04 -10.28 2.80
N GLU A 4 -30.61 -11.45 3.06
CA GLU A 4 -30.49 -12.10 4.37
C GLU A 4 -29.02 -12.38 4.68
N THR A 5 -28.65 -12.28 5.96
CA THR A 5 -27.30 -12.63 6.40
C THR A 5 -27.05 -14.11 6.08
N PRO A 6 -26.02 -14.44 5.28
CA PRO A 6 -25.76 -15.83 4.90
C PRO A 6 -25.36 -16.65 6.12
N SER A 7 -25.71 -17.94 6.11
CA SER A 7 -25.13 -18.89 7.07
C SER A 7 -23.61 -19.00 6.86
N GLY A 8 -22.87 -19.44 7.87
CA GLY A 8 -21.42 -19.66 7.73
C GLY A 8 -21.05 -20.62 6.59
N LYS A 9 -21.88 -21.65 6.36
CA LYS A 9 -21.72 -22.57 5.22
C LYS A 9 -21.88 -21.84 3.88
N ALA A 10 -22.94 -21.04 3.75
CA ALA A 10 -23.21 -20.29 2.52
C ALA A 10 -22.12 -19.24 2.24
N HIS A 11 -21.60 -18.57 3.28
CA HIS A 11 -20.48 -17.63 3.15
C HIS A 11 -19.22 -18.33 2.64
N LEU A 12 -18.89 -19.51 3.18
CA LEU A 12 -17.71 -20.26 2.76
C LEU A 12 -17.84 -20.78 1.32
N GLU A 13 -19.01 -21.29 0.94
CA GLU A 13 -19.28 -21.73 -0.43
C GLU A 13 -19.14 -20.59 -1.45
N GLU A 14 -19.68 -19.41 -1.12
CA GLU A 14 -19.52 -18.20 -1.93
C GLU A 14 -18.05 -17.76 -2.03
N LEU A 15 -17.33 -17.73 -0.91
CA LEU A 15 -15.91 -17.34 -0.91
C LEU A 15 -15.07 -18.31 -1.75
N LEU A 16 -15.33 -19.61 -1.67
CA LEU A 16 -14.68 -20.63 -2.50
C LEU A 16 -14.98 -20.44 -3.99
N ALA A 17 -16.21 -20.08 -4.34
CA ALA A 17 -16.57 -19.78 -5.73
C ALA A 17 -15.86 -18.50 -6.22
N ALA A 18 -15.84 -17.45 -5.40
CA ALA A 18 -15.21 -16.18 -5.74
C ALA A 18 -13.68 -16.29 -5.87
N ILE A 19 -13.01 -17.05 -4.98
CA ILE A 19 -11.56 -17.25 -5.05
C ILE A 19 -11.16 -18.10 -6.28
N ALA A 20 -11.98 -19.07 -6.69
CA ALA A 20 -11.72 -19.86 -7.89
C ALA A 20 -11.69 -18.99 -9.16
N MET A 21 -12.48 -17.92 -9.20
CA MET A 21 -12.50 -16.95 -10.29
C MET A 21 -11.44 -15.85 -10.16
N PHE A 22 -10.69 -15.81 -9.05
CA PHE A 22 -9.70 -14.77 -8.74
C PHE A 22 -8.41 -14.89 -9.57
N GLY A 23 -8.29 -15.89 -10.45
CA GLY A 23 -7.12 -16.08 -11.30
C GLY A 23 -6.76 -14.86 -12.16
N LEU A 24 -7.76 -14.13 -12.69
CA LEU A 24 -7.52 -12.89 -13.45
C LEU A 24 -6.96 -11.75 -12.58
N ALA A 25 -7.29 -11.76 -11.29
CA ALA A 25 -6.76 -10.79 -10.34
C ALA A 25 -5.29 -11.05 -9.97
N LEU A 26 -4.78 -12.27 -10.20
CA LEU A 26 -3.38 -12.62 -9.95
C LEU A 26 -2.44 -11.82 -10.87
N GLU A 27 -2.67 -11.86 -12.19
CA GLU A 27 -1.83 -11.16 -13.15
C GLU A 27 -1.85 -9.64 -12.91
N THR A 28 -3.01 -9.10 -12.56
CA THR A 28 -3.17 -7.68 -12.20
C THR A 28 -2.37 -7.35 -10.93
N ALA A 29 -2.50 -8.17 -9.88
CA ALA A 29 -1.77 -7.96 -8.63
C ALA A 29 -0.24 -8.09 -8.83
N GLU A 30 0.21 -9.02 -9.67
CA GLU A 30 1.63 -9.17 -10.02
C GLU A 30 2.16 -7.95 -10.77
N SER A 31 1.42 -7.46 -11.77
CA SER A 31 1.72 -6.23 -12.51
C SER A 31 1.84 -5.03 -11.57
N TRP A 32 0.87 -4.86 -10.65
CA TRP A 32 0.89 -3.78 -9.67
C TRP A 32 2.10 -3.86 -8.75
N GLY A 33 2.47 -5.07 -8.29
CA GLY A 33 3.68 -5.27 -7.50
C GLY A 33 4.95 -4.80 -8.23
N GLY A 34 5.09 -5.13 -9.51
CA GLY A 34 6.19 -4.68 -10.35
C GLY A 34 6.20 -3.16 -10.58
N LEU A 35 5.05 -2.56 -10.85
CA LEU A 35 4.89 -1.11 -10.94
C LEU A 35 5.32 -0.42 -9.64
N LEU A 36 4.85 -0.91 -8.49
CA LEU A 36 5.22 -0.36 -7.19
C LEU A 36 6.70 -0.52 -6.90
N ALA A 37 7.32 -1.64 -7.30
CA ALA A 37 8.75 -1.87 -7.11
C ALA A 37 9.56 -0.80 -7.85
N GLN A 38 9.19 -0.51 -9.10
CA GLN A 38 9.84 0.52 -9.91
C GLN A 38 9.64 1.91 -9.31
N ARG A 39 8.41 2.30 -8.97
CA ARG A 39 8.10 3.66 -8.50
C ARG A 39 8.69 3.95 -7.11
N LEU A 40 8.48 3.04 -6.15
CA LEU A 40 8.85 3.26 -4.76
C LEU A 40 10.37 3.13 -4.56
N SER A 41 11.06 2.30 -5.37
CA SER A 41 12.53 2.22 -5.30
C SER A 41 13.20 3.53 -5.71
N THR A 42 12.61 4.29 -6.64
CA THR A 42 13.10 5.58 -7.14
C THR A 42 12.58 6.79 -6.35
N GLY A 43 11.95 6.58 -5.19
CA GLY A 43 11.56 7.66 -4.27
C GLY A 43 10.12 8.16 -4.42
N ALA A 44 9.29 7.54 -5.27
CA ALA A 44 7.86 7.81 -5.27
C ALA A 44 7.21 7.30 -3.97
N ARG A 45 5.98 7.75 -3.74
CA ARG A 45 5.14 7.37 -2.60
C ARG A 45 3.89 6.64 -3.04
N LEU A 46 3.37 5.79 -2.16
CA LEU A 46 2.02 5.26 -2.23
C LEU A 46 1.09 6.01 -1.27
N LEU A 47 -0.09 6.42 -1.75
CA LEU A 47 -1.21 6.85 -0.95
C LEU A 47 -2.29 5.77 -1.00
N ALA A 48 -2.92 5.44 0.13
CA ALA A 48 -4.01 4.47 0.19
C ALA A 48 -5.23 5.03 0.90
N ALA A 49 -6.43 4.75 0.39
CA ALA A 49 -7.68 5.17 1.02
C ALA A 49 -8.83 4.18 0.78
N GLY A 50 -9.76 4.15 1.74
CA GLY A 50 -10.99 3.38 1.68
C GLY A 50 -11.89 3.69 2.88
N ASN A 51 -13.12 3.16 2.85
CA ASN A 51 -14.11 3.35 3.93
C ASN A 51 -14.34 2.04 4.70
N GLY A 52 -14.56 2.13 6.02
CA GLY A 52 -14.88 0.97 6.87
C GLY A 52 -13.81 -0.12 6.82
N GLY A 53 -14.18 -1.37 6.51
CA GLY A 53 -13.21 -2.46 6.36
C GLY A 53 -12.15 -2.20 5.29
N SER A 54 -12.48 -1.44 4.23
CA SER A 54 -11.51 -1.01 3.22
C SER A 54 -10.53 0.04 3.75
N ALA A 55 -10.90 0.83 4.78
CA ALA A 55 -9.97 1.73 5.48
C ALA A 55 -8.93 0.94 6.27
N ALA A 56 -9.36 -0.13 6.95
CA ALA A 56 -8.47 -1.04 7.66
C ALA A 56 -7.48 -1.72 6.70
N GLN A 57 -7.93 -2.12 5.51
CA GLN A 57 -7.07 -2.70 4.48
C GLN A 57 -6.10 -1.69 3.86
N ALA A 58 -6.53 -0.43 3.65
CA ALA A 58 -5.64 0.64 3.22
C ALA A 58 -4.52 0.87 4.26
N GLN A 59 -4.87 0.87 5.55
CA GLN A 59 -3.89 0.97 6.62
C GLN A 59 -2.97 -0.26 6.65
N HIS A 60 -3.52 -1.48 6.52
CA HIS A 60 -2.75 -2.73 6.44
C HIS A 60 -1.72 -2.66 5.32
N LEU A 61 -2.14 -2.35 4.09
CA LEU A 61 -1.24 -2.19 2.94
C LEU A 61 -0.09 -1.23 3.25
N THR A 62 -0.40 -0.04 3.78
CA THR A 62 0.65 0.95 4.07
C THR A 62 1.60 0.49 5.17
N ALA A 63 1.12 -0.26 6.17
CA ALA A 63 1.95 -0.82 7.23
C ALA A 63 2.93 -1.88 6.70
N GLU A 64 2.49 -2.76 5.79
CA GLU A 64 3.35 -3.75 5.14
C GLU A 64 4.46 -3.09 4.30
N LEU A 65 4.18 -1.94 3.69
CA LEU A 65 5.15 -1.18 2.88
C LEU A 65 6.16 -0.41 3.75
N VAL A 66 5.70 0.29 4.79
CA VAL A 66 6.55 1.07 5.69
C VAL A 66 7.40 0.17 6.57
N GLY A 67 6.81 -0.91 7.10
CA GLY A 67 7.56 -1.97 7.77
C GLY A 67 8.14 -2.94 6.76
N ARG A 68 7.66 -4.18 6.79
CA ARG A 68 8.01 -5.24 5.85
C ARG A 68 6.87 -6.23 5.74
N TYR A 69 6.75 -6.89 4.58
CA TYR A 69 5.78 -7.97 4.37
C TYR A 69 6.30 -9.32 4.87
N ARG A 70 7.32 -9.88 4.19
CA ARG A 70 7.93 -11.15 4.62
C ARG A 70 9.43 -11.04 4.81
N ASN A 71 10.12 -10.57 3.78
CA ASN A 71 11.57 -10.47 3.80
C ASN A 71 12.02 -9.11 4.34
N GLU A 72 13.22 -9.08 4.90
CA GLU A 72 13.82 -7.81 5.32
C GLU A 72 14.16 -6.97 4.08
N ARG A 73 13.80 -5.69 4.12
CA ARG A 73 14.09 -4.71 3.06
C ARG A 73 14.04 -3.30 3.63
N ARG A 74 14.52 -2.33 2.86
CA ARG A 74 14.34 -0.92 3.22
C ARG A 74 12.84 -0.57 3.36
N PRO A 75 12.48 0.36 4.26
CA PRO A 75 11.12 0.87 4.33
C PRO A 75 10.76 1.63 3.06
N LEU A 76 9.49 1.58 2.67
CA LEU A 76 8.93 2.29 1.51
C LEU A 76 8.01 3.42 1.96
N SER A 77 7.94 4.50 1.19
CA SER A 77 7.09 5.65 1.50
C SER A 77 5.63 5.33 1.19
N ALA A 78 4.82 5.12 2.22
CA ALA A 78 3.38 4.90 2.08
C ALA A 78 2.58 5.66 3.15
N ILE A 79 1.43 6.23 2.78
CA ILE A 79 0.52 6.95 3.70
C ILE A 79 -0.90 6.43 3.54
N CYS A 80 -1.53 6.06 4.66
CA CYS A 80 -2.96 5.78 4.70
C CYS A 80 -3.73 7.07 4.99
N LEU A 81 -4.57 7.49 4.04
CA LEU A 81 -5.40 8.70 4.15
C LEU A 81 -6.60 8.51 5.09
N SER A 82 -6.80 7.29 5.61
CA SER A 82 -7.86 6.95 6.55
C SER A 82 -7.36 6.77 8.00
N ALA A 83 -6.07 7.04 8.29
CA ALA A 83 -5.47 6.74 9.59
C ALA A 83 -5.43 7.91 10.57
N GLU A 84 -5.24 9.15 10.10
CA GLU A 84 -5.09 10.32 10.98
C GLU A 84 -6.46 10.97 11.22
N THR A 85 -6.97 10.79 12.44
CA THR A 85 -8.36 11.13 12.76
C THR A 85 -8.62 12.62 12.80
N SER A 86 -7.64 13.45 13.16
CA SER A 86 -7.81 14.90 13.22
C SER A 86 -8.06 15.50 11.84
N SER A 87 -7.33 15.03 10.83
CA SER A 87 -7.48 15.42 9.43
C SER A 87 -8.83 14.95 8.89
N LEU A 88 -9.22 13.70 9.19
CA LEU A 88 -10.52 13.17 8.77
C LEU A 88 -11.68 14.00 9.32
N THR A 89 -11.66 14.29 10.63
CA THR A 89 -12.76 15.01 11.28
C THR A 89 -12.78 16.48 10.90
N ALA A 90 -11.63 17.14 10.79
CA ALA A 90 -11.55 18.53 10.32
C ALA A 90 -12.08 18.67 8.89
N ILE A 91 -11.68 17.77 7.98
CA ILE A 91 -12.12 17.84 6.59
C ILE A 91 -13.65 17.60 6.48
N ILE A 92 -14.20 16.60 7.15
CA ILE A 92 -15.66 16.34 7.11
C ILE A 92 -16.46 17.47 7.80
N ASN A 93 -15.89 18.13 8.81
CA ASN A 93 -16.54 19.25 9.48
C ASN A 93 -16.59 20.50 8.59
N ASP A 94 -15.50 20.78 7.88
CA ASP A 94 -15.30 22.06 7.18
C ASP A 94 -15.63 21.99 5.68
N TYR A 95 -15.72 20.79 5.11
CA TYR A 95 -15.93 20.57 3.67
C TYR A 95 -16.98 19.48 3.41
N PRO A 96 -17.55 19.42 2.19
CA PRO A 96 -18.37 18.29 1.76
C PRO A 96 -17.69 16.94 1.98
N ALA A 97 -18.47 15.91 2.37
CA ALA A 97 -17.90 14.62 2.79
C ALA A 97 -17.15 13.87 1.68
N ASP A 98 -17.39 14.19 0.41
CA ASP A 98 -16.63 13.68 -0.74
C ASP A 98 -15.19 14.22 -0.81
N GLU A 99 -14.92 15.39 -0.24
CA GLU A 99 -13.58 15.98 -0.18
C GLU A 99 -12.64 15.26 0.81
N LEU A 100 -13.15 14.35 1.65
CA LEU A 100 -12.43 13.66 2.71
C LEU A 100 -11.05 13.13 2.29
N PHE A 101 -11.00 12.41 1.17
CA PHE A 101 -9.75 11.86 0.65
C PHE A 101 -9.16 12.76 -0.44
N ALA A 102 -9.99 13.44 -1.23
CA ALA A 102 -9.53 14.28 -2.34
C ALA A 102 -8.58 15.39 -1.86
N ARG A 103 -8.90 16.07 -0.75
CA ARG A 103 -8.02 17.12 -0.19
C ARG A 103 -6.68 16.58 0.27
N GLN A 104 -6.68 15.38 0.85
CA GLN A 104 -5.44 14.74 1.30
C GLN A 104 -4.59 14.27 0.11
N VAL A 105 -5.22 13.79 -0.97
CA VAL A 105 -4.51 13.47 -2.23
C VAL A 105 -3.84 14.72 -2.81
N GLU A 106 -4.55 15.85 -2.87
CA GLU A 106 -3.97 17.12 -3.31
C GLU A 106 -2.82 17.59 -2.41
N ALA A 107 -2.96 17.45 -1.10
CA ALA A 107 -1.95 17.90 -0.15
C ALA A 107 -0.67 17.03 -0.16
N HIS A 108 -0.80 15.73 -0.38
CA HIS A 108 0.29 14.77 -0.18
C HIS A 108 0.86 14.18 -1.47
N GLY A 109 0.05 14.11 -2.52
CA GLY A 109 0.38 13.47 -3.79
C GLY A 109 1.31 14.32 -4.66
N ARG A 110 2.19 13.65 -5.39
CA ARG A 110 3.07 14.26 -6.40
C ARG A 110 2.95 13.48 -7.71
N ALA A 111 3.26 14.14 -8.83
CA ALA A 111 3.33 13.46 -10.11
C ALA A 111 4.29 12.26 -10.04
N GLY A 112 3.84 11.09 -10.50
CA GLY A 112 4.58 9.83 -10.41
C GLY A 112 4.37 9.02 -9.12
N ASP A 113 3.68 9.55 -8.12
CA ASP A 113 3.20 8.78 -6.97
C ASP A 113 2.05 7.83 -7.40
N VAL A 114 1.74 6.86 -6.56
CA VAL A 114 0.66 5.89 -6.78
C VAL A 114 -0.44 6.08 -5.74
N LEU A 115 -1.70 6.11 -6.19
CA LEU A 115 -2.88 6.17 -5.34
C LEU A 115 -3.65 4.86 -5.45
N VAL A 116 -3.76 4.12 -4.33
CA VAL A 116 -4.55 2.90 -4.22
C VAL A 116 -5.86 3.18 -3.51
N LEU A 117 -6.97 2.91 -4.19
CA LEU A 117 -8.32 3.18 -3.70
C LEU A 117 -9.10 1.90 -3.51
N MET A 118 -9.75 1.75 -2.35
CA MET A 118 -10.46 0.54 -1.98
C MET A 118 -11.95 0.85 -1.72
N SER A 119 -12.85 0.28 -2.53
CA SER A 119 -14.29 0.43 -2.36
C SER A 119 -15.03 -0.82 -2.84
N THR A 120 -15.62 -1.57 -1.92
CA THR A 120 -16.35 -2.81 -2.26
C THR A 120 -17.54 -2.58 -3.20
N SER A 121 -18.10 -1.37 -3.23
CA SER A 121 -19.16 -1.00 -4.17
C SER A 121 -18.64 -0.32 -5.44
N GLY A 122 -17.40 0.18 -5.41
CA GLY A 122 -16.84 1.05 -6.46
C GLY A 122 -17.58 2.37 -6.65
N ARG A 123 -18.38 2.80 -5.66
CA ARG A 123 -19.35 3.92 -5.78
C ARG A 123 -19.25 4.95 -4.66
N SER A 124 -18.32 4.81 -3.73
CA SER A 124 -18.16 5.75 -2.61
C SER A 124 -17.75 7.14 -3.13
N PRO A 125 -18.55 8.22 -2.92
CA PRO A 125 -18.27 9.53 -3.50
C PRO A 125 -16.90 10.09 -3.11
N ASN A 126 -16.50 9.93 -1.84
CA ASN A 126 -15.19 10.37 -1.36
C ASN A 126 -13.99 9.65 -1.99
N VAL A 127 -14.18 8.38 -2.37
CA VAL A 127 -13.16 7.60 -3.08
C VAL A 127 -13.12 8.02 -4.56
N LEU A 128 -14.27 8.30 -5.18
CA LEU A 128 -14.33 8.80 -6.56
C LEU A 128 -13.67 10.17 -6.71
N ALA A 129 -13.94 11.09 -5.78
CA ALA A 129 -13.30 12.40 -5.75
C ALA A 129 -11.76 12.29 -5.58
N ALA A 130 -11.30 11.33 -4.78
CA ALA A 130 -9.87 11.02 -4.66
C ALA A 130 -9.27 10.47 -5.97
N ALA A 131 -9.99 9.62 -6.70
CA ALA A 131 -9.54 9.10 -7.99
C ALA A 131 -9.36 10.24 -9.02
N GLU A 132 -10.35 11.14 -9.11
CA GLU A 132 -10.26 12.31 -9.98
C GLU A 132 -9.07 13.20 -9.60
N ARG A 133 -8.90 13.48 -8.30
CA ARG A 133 -7.78 14.28 -7.81
C ARG A 133 -6.43 13.60 -8.10
N GLY A 134 -6.30 12.30 -7.87
CA GLY A 134 -5.08 11.55 -8.15
C GLY A 134 -4.65 11.70 -9.60
N ARG A 135 -5.57 11.45 -10.54
CA ARG A 135 -5.32 11.62 -11.97
C ARG A 135 -4.94 13.05 -12.33
N ARG A 136 -5.67 14.04 -11.82
CA ARG A 136 -5.42 15.46 -12.09
C ARG A 136 -4.00 15.88 -11.68
N TYR A 137 -3.45 15.31 -10.61
CA TYR A 137 -2.12 15.62 -10.09
C TYR A 137 -1.03 14.66 -10.60
N GLY A 138 -1.35 13.79 -11.58
CA GLY A 138 -0.38 12.92 -12.24
C GLY A 138 0.02 11.69 -11.43
N LEU A 139 -0.84 11.24 -10.51
CA LEU A 139 -0.67 9.96 -9.81
C LEU A 139 -1.25 8.84 -10.68
N THR A 140 -0.62 7.66 -10.61
CA THR A 140 -1.25 6.44 -11.13
C THR A 140 -2.31 5.96 -10.13
N VAL A 141 -3.55 5.83 -10.57
CA VAL A 141 -4.70 5.44 -9.75
C VAL A 141 -5.02 3.97 -9.96
N LEU A 142 -4.87 3.17 -8.89
CA LEU A 142 -5.20 1.74 -8.87
C LEU A 142 -6.41 1.52 -7.96
N ALA A 143 -7.35 0.65 -8.34
CA ALA A 143 -8.58 0.46 -7.60
C ALA A 143 -8.90 -1.01 -7.25
N PHE A 144 -9.03 -1.31 -5.95
CA PHE A 144 -9.69 -2.53 -5.50
C PHE A 144 -11.20 -2.28 -5.39
N THR A 145 -11.99 -3.01 -6.18
CA THR A 145 -13.45 -2.86 -6.19
C THR A 145 -14.18 -4.19 -6.06
N GLY A 146 -15.48 -4.14 -5.75
CA GLY A 146 -16.36 -5.30 -5.95
C GLY A 146 -16.74 -5.46 -7.42
N PRO A 147 -17.94 -5.99 -7.73
CA PRO A 147 -18.30 -6.32 -9.10
C PRO A 147 -18.24 -5.10 -10.04
N GLY A 148 -17.60 -5.30 -11.18
CA GLY A 148 -17.64 -4.39 -12.33
C GLY A 148 -18.87 -4.66 -13.22
N PRO A 149 -19.26 -3.71 -14.09
CA PRO A 149 -18.72 -2.36 -14.19
C PRO A 149 -19.17 -1.47 -13.01
N ASN A 150 -18.29 -0.57 -12.57
CA ASN A 150 -18.58 0.43 -11.54
C ASN A 150 -17.80 1.75 -11.79
N PRO A 151 -18.26 2.88 -11.22
CA PRO A 151 -17.64 4.19 -11.47
C PRO A 151 -16.16 4.28 -11.09
N LEU A 152 -15.75 3.67 -9.99
CA LEU A 152 -14.35 3.73 -9.55
C LEU A 152 -13.44 2.96 -10.49
N ALA A 153 -13.85 1.77 -10.95
CA ALA A 153 -13.11 1.00 -11.93
C ALA A 153 -12.96 1.75 -13.27
N ALA A 154 -13.96 2.54 -13.66
CA ALA A 154 -13.89 3.38 -14.86
C ALA A 154 -13.03 4.64 -14.68
N ALA A 155 -12.89 5.14 -13.44
CA ALA A 155 -12.11 6.33 -13.12
C ALA A 155 -10.63 6.04 -12.88
N ALA A 156 -10.29 4.82 -12.46
CA ALA A 156 -8.92 4.37 -12.22
C ALA A 156 -8.16 4.08 -13.53
N ASP A 157 -6.83 4.05 -13.46
CA ASP A 157 -5.99 3.58 -14.57
C ASP A 157 -6.07 2.06 -14.71
N GLU A 158 -6.11 1.36 -13.57
CA GLU A 158 -6.36 -0.08 -13.51
C GLU A 158 -7.23 -0.43 -12.29
N ALA A 159 -8.01 -1.51 -12.41
CA ALA A 159 -8.87 -1.98 -11.34
C ALA A 159 -8.86 -3.50 -11.19
N LEU A 160 -8.82 -3.95 -9.93
CA LEU A 160 -9.03 -5.33 -9.53
C LEU A 160 -10.46 -5.45 -9.00
N CYS A 161 -11.35 -6.01 -9.83
CA CYS A 161 -12.77 -6.17 -9.53
C CYS A 161 -13.08 -7.57 -9.00
N VAL A 162 -13.59 -7.67 -7.77
CA VAL A 162 -14.02 -8.93 -7.17
C VAL A 162 -15.47 -9.23 -7.54
N SER A 163 -15.71 -10.37 -8.18
CA SER A 163 -17.06 -10.82 -8.55
C SER A 163 -17.76 -11.52 -7.37
N SER A 164 -18.29 -10.74 -6.43
CA SER A 164 -19.21 -11.24 -5.39
C SER A 164 -20.23 -10.17 -5.00
N GLN A 165 -21.44 -10.60 -4.65
CA GLN A 165 -22.49 -9.72 -4.15
C GLN A 165 -22.34 -9.42 -2.65
N PHE A 166 -21.48 -10.14 -1.94
CA PHE A 166 -21.29 -10.00 -0.51
C PHE A 166 -20.06 -9.14 -0.20
N THR A 167 -20.29 -8.02 0.49
CA THR A 167 -19.23 -7.10 0.92
C THR A 167 -18.11 -7.80 1.70
N ALA A 168 -18.45 -8.79 2.53
CA ALA A 168 -17.46 -9.56 3.30
C ALA A 168 -16.52 -10.34 2.38
N THR A 169 -17.06 -11.09 1.42
CA THR A 169 -16.27 -11.82 0.41
C THR A 169 -15.41 -10.88 -0.44
N VAL A 170 -15.94 -9.71 -0.82
CA VAL A 170 -15.16 -8.68 -1.53
C VAL A 170 -13.99 -8.20 -0.68
N GLN A 171 -14.20 -7.95 0.62
CA GLN A 171 -13.12 -7.54 1.53
C GLN A 171 -12.10 -8.65 1.72
N GLU A 172 -12.52 -9.89 1.94
CA GLU A 172 -11.61 -11.04 2.07
C GLU A 172 -10.71 -11.17 0.84
N LEU A 173 -11.26 -10.99 -0.37
CA LEU A 173 -10.50 -11.06 -1.61
C LEU A 173 -9.69 -9.78 -1.90
N HIS A 174 -10.09 -8.61 -1.41
CA HIS A 174 -9.21 -7.43 -1.39
C HIS A 174 -7.98 -7.66 -0.51
N LEU A 175 -8.12 -8.36 0.61
CA LEU A 175 -7.00 -8.74 1.47
C LEU A 175 -6.08 -9.76 0.79
N VAL A 176 -6.64 -10.75 0.08
CA VAL A 176 -5.84 -11.65 -0.76
C VAL A 176 -5.08 -10.86 -1.82
N GLY A 177 -5.78 -9.99 -2.56
CA GLY A 177 -5.18 -9.17 -3.62
C GLY A 177 -4.05 -8.27 -3.12
N LEU A 178 -4.24 -7.57 -1.99
CA LEU A 178 -3.18 -6.72 -1.44
C LEU A 178 -1.96 -7.55 -1.00
N HIS A 179 -2.14 -8.76 -0.44
CA HIS A 179 -1.02 -9.65 -0.11
C HIS A 179 -0.27 -10.13 -1.35
N LEU A 180 -0.97 -10.41 -2.45
CA LEU A 180 -0.34 -10.75 -3.73
C LEU A 180 0.47 -9.57 -4.28
N VAL A 181 -0.05 -8.35 -4.20
CA VAL A 181 0.69 -7.13 -4.57
C VAL A 181 1.96 -6.97 -3.73
N CYS A 182 1.87 -7.13 -2.40
CA CYS A 182 3.03 -7.07 -1.51
C CYS A 182 4.07 -8.16 -1.81
N ALA A 183 3.62 -9.39 -2.07
CA ALA A 183 4.50 -10.50 -2.42
C ALA A 183 5.22 -10.27 -3.75
N SER A 184 4.51 -9.80 -4.77
CA SER A 184 5.09 -9.46 -6.08
C SER A 184 6.09 -8.31 -5.95
N LEU A 185 5.71 -7.24 -5.25
CA LEU A 185 6.59 -6.10 -4.95
C LEU A 185 7.91 -6.54 -4.31
N ASP A 186 7.87 -7.35 -3.24
CA ASP A 186 9.07 -7.81 -2.56
C ASP A 186 9.96 -8.67 -3.48
N ARG A 187 9.35 -9.54 -4.32
CA ARG A 187 10.11 -10.33 -5.32
C ARG A 187 10.80 -9.45 -6.35
N GLU A 188 10.10 -8.45 -6.88
CA GLU A 188 10.65 -7.56 -7.89
C GLU A 188 11.74 -6.64 -7.33
N LEU A 189 11.58 -6.14 -6.08
CA LEU A 189 12.66 -5.40 -5.40
C LEU A 189 13.92 -6.25 -5.22
N ALA A 190 13.78 -7.52 -4.84
CA ALA A 190 14.91 -8.43 -4.73
C ALA A 190 15.61 -8.63 -6.09
N ARG A 191 14.82 -8.80 -7.16
CA ARG A 191 15.36 -8.92 -8.53
C ARG A 191 16.13 -7.68 -8.96
N LEU A 192 15.58 -6.48 -8.72
CA LEU A 192 16.22 -5.21 -9.05
C LEU A 192 17.55 -5.04 -8.30
N ALA A 193 17.60 -5.42 -7.02
CA ALA A 193 18.83 -5.38 -6.22
C ALA A 193 19.93 -6.30 -6.78
N CYS A 194 19.59 -7.51 -7.22
CA CYS A 194 20.56 -8.42 -7.87
C CYS A 194 21.09 -7.84 -9.18
N SER A 195 20.21 -7.28 -10.02
CA SER A 195 20.62 -6.70 -11.31
C SER A 195 21.49 -5.44 -11.18
N GLY A 196 21.35 -4.69 -10.09
CA GLY A 196 22.20 -3.53 -9.80
C GLY A 196 23.58 -3.91 -9.23
N ALA A 197 23.70 -5.08 -8.60
CA ALA A 197 24.96 -5.57 -8.05
C ALA A 197 25.94 -6.02 -9.15
N ASP A 198 25.44 -6.63 -10.24
CA ASP A 198 26.26 -7.07 -11.38
C ASP A 198 26.90 -5.89 -12.16
N GLY A 199 26.40 -4.65 -11.96
CA GLY A 199 26.92 -3.44 -12.62
C GLY A 199 27.99 -2.66 -11.86
N LEU A 200 28.33 -3.06 -10.62
CA LEU A 200 29.19 -2.29 -9.71
C LEU A 200 30.49 -3.01 -9.30
N GLU A 201 30.87 -4.13 -9.91
CA GLU A 201 32.17 -4.79 -9.67
C GLU A 201 33.41 -4.00 -10.18
N GLY A 202 33.25 -2.75 -10.64
CA GLY A 202 34.32 -1.99 -11.29
C GLY A 202 35.10 -0.96 -10.46
N THR A 203 34.61 -0.48 -9.30
CA THR A 203 35.30 0.62 -8.59
C THR A 203 35.03 0.63 -7.09
N ALA A 204 35.96 0.06 -6.31
CA ALA A 204 36.05 0.30 -4.88
C ALA A 204 37.17 1.32 -4.58
N PRO A 205 36.90 2.47 -3.92
CA PRO A 205 37.97 3.29 -3.34
C PRO A 205 38.43 2.68 -2.01
N ARG A 206 39.74 2.39 -1.91
CA ARG A 206 40.40 2.09 -0.63
C ARG A 206 40.46 3.38 0.20
N MET A 207 39.78 3.44 1.34
CA MET A 207 40.24 4.21 2.51
C MET A 207 39.35 3.97 3.73
N LEU A 208 39.88 3.26 4.73
CA LEU A 208 39.71 3.49 6.18
C LEU A 208 40.19 2.26 6.97
N GLN A 209 41.51 2.10 7.09
CA GLN A 209 42.14 1.33 8.16
C GLN A 209 43.37 2.12 8.62
N GLN A 210 43.16 3.09 9.51
CA GLN A 210 44.18 3.57 10.44
C GLN A 210 43.50 4.52 11.43
N GLN A 211 42.96 3.94 12.51
CA GLN A 211 42.79 4.57 13.83
C GLN A 211 42.26 3.51 14.81
N ALA A 212 43.10 2.52 15.12
CA ALA A 212 42.92 1.61 16.25
C ALA A 212 44.29 1.12 16.72
N ALA A 213 45.17 2.06 17.00
CA ALA A 213 46.37 1.83 17.78
C ALA A 213 46.70 3.19 18.38
N HIS A 214 46.32 3.42 19.63
CA HIS A 214 46.99 4.24 20.64
C HIS A 214 46.06 4.34 21.87
N GLY A 215 46.44 3.66 22.95
CA GLY A 215 46.07 4.07 24.31
C GLY A 215 45.03 3.24 25.05
N HIS A 216 45.37 2.00 25.43
CA HIS A 216 44.85 1.42 26.67
C HIS A 216 46.05 1.02 27.54
N MET A 217 46.47 1.92 28.42
CA MET A 217 47.28 1.59 29.58
C MET A 217 46.54 2.04 30.82
N ALA A 218 46.40 1.09 31.74
CA ALA A 218 45.75 1.19 33.02
C ALA A 218 46.43 2.22 33.93
N ASP A 219 45.64 2.84 34.81
CA ASP A 219 46.10 3.09 36.17
C ASP A 219 44.96 2.88 37.16
N THR A 220 45.27 2.07 38.16
CA THR A 220 44.45 1.75 39.32
C THR A 220 45.17 2.30 40.52
N SER A 221 44.57 3.22 41.28
CA SER A 221 44.71 3.26 42.74
C SER A 221 43.69 4.18 43.42
N PRO A 222 43.37 3.94 44.71
CA PRO A 222 42.19 4.45 45.40
C PRO A 222 42.52 5.59 46.38
N GLY A 223 41.53 6.42 46.73
CA GLY A 223 41.70 7.41 47.80
C GLY A 223 40.48 8.30 48.09
N GLY A 224 39.75 7.94 49.16
CA GLY A 224 39.52 8.79 50.33
C GLY A 224 38.90 10.19 50.22
N HIS A 225 37.76 10.30 50.93
CA HIS A 225 37.32 11.39 51.82
C HIS A 225 36.40 12.51 51.33
N ALA A 226 35.41 12.73 52.22
CA ALA A 226 34.40 13.78 52.39
C ALA A 226 33.12 13.65 51.56
#